data_AF-A0A7S4HGD0-F1
#
_entry.id   AF-A0A7S4HGD0-F1
#
_cell.length_a   1.000
_cell.length_b   1.000
_cell.length_c   1.000
_cell.angle_alpha   90.00
_cell.angle_beta   90.00
_cell.angle_gamma   90.00
#
_symmetry.space_group_name_H-M   'P 1'
#
loop_
_entity.id
_entity.type
_entity.pdbx_description
1 polymer ?
#
loop_
_entity_poly.entity_id
_entity_poly.type
_entity_poly.pdbx_seq_one_letter_code
_entity_poly.pdbx_strand_id
1 'polypeptide(L)'
;AGKGEETAKAVIAGKAQRGAGECQWFTSGRMPGVICKRAPQQKNDYDCGLFMLHAIEKIANSPPPPFESVEALMDYFTAAFLPDQDEISRLRVQLHQDLCKRADINPEEEVTQ
;
A
#
# COMPACT_ATOMS: atom_id res chain seq x y z
N ALA A 1 -10.29 51.91 0.30
CA ALA A 1 -11.63 51.96 -0.32
C ALA A 1 -11.60 51.05 -1.54
N GLY A 2 -12.48 50.08 -1.81
CA GLY A 2 -13.68 49.52 -1.16
C GLY A 2 -13.70 47.99 -1.38
N LYS A 3 -14.31 47.17 -0.52
CA LYS A 3 -15.75 46.85 -0.36
C LYS A 3 -16.40 46.11 -1.54
N GLY A 4 -17.04 44.99 -1.19
CA GLY A 4 -17.90 44.10 -1.99
C GLY A 4 -17.40 42.65 -1.84
N GLU A 5 -17.75 41.83 -0.86
CA GLU A 5 -18.99 41.62 -0.09
C GLU A 5 -20.23 41.41 -0.97
N GLU A 6 -20.46 40.16 -1.40
CA GLU A 6 -21.79 39.56 -1.55
C GLU A 6 -21.64 38.03 -1.70
N THR A 7 -21.65 37.28 -0.61
CA THR A 7 -22.77 36.44 -0.11
C THR A 7 -23.40 35.48 -1.13
N ALA A 8 -23.10 34.19 -0.94
CA ALA A 8 -24.06 33.13 -1.16
C ALA A 8 -24.06 32.19 0.05
N LYS A 9 -24.97 32.47 0.99
CA LYS A 9 -25.24 31.67 2.17
C LYS A 9 -26.41 30.72 1.86
N ALA A 10 -26.15 29.42 2.01
CA ALA A 10 -27.09 28.33 2.31
C ALA A 10 -28.15 28.03 1.21
N VAL A 11 -28.61 26.80 0.99
CA VAL A 11 -29.14 25.81 1.94
C VAL A 11 -29.20 24.46 1.19
N ILE A 12 -28.64 23.38 1.74
CA ILE A 12 -29.35 22.09 1.84
C ILE A 12 -28.97 21.49 3.20
N ALA A 13 -29.96 21.48 4.08
CA ALA A 13 -29.92 20.86 5.38
C ALA A 13 -29.88 19.34 5.25
N GLY A 14 -28.77 18.73 5.68
CA GLY A 14 -28.66 17.31 5.96
C GLY A 14 -27.69 17.13 7.11
N LYS A 15 -28.22 16.98 8.34
CA LYS A 15 -27.41 16.78 9.55
C LYS A 15 -26.68 15.44 9.47
N ALA A 16 -25.45 15.48 9.00
CA ALA A 16 -24.39 14.60 9.49
C ALA A 16 -23.41 15.49 10.24
N GLN A 17 -23.56 15.62 11.56
CA GLN A 17 -22.54 16.21 12.42
C GLN A 17 -21.34 15.25 12.48
N ARG A 18 -20.58 15.15 11.39
CA ARG A 18 -19.16 14.81 11.49
C ARG A 18 -18.51 16.09 11.94
N GLY A 19 -17.96 16.12 13.16
CA GLY A 19 -17.32 17.31 13.71
C GLY A 19 -16.42 17.92 12.65
N ALA A 20 -16.74 19.15 12.23
CA ALA A 20 -15.89 19.93 11.36
C ALA A 20 -14.69 20.36 12.20
N GLY A 21 -13.78 19.42 12.48
CA GLY A 21 -12.42 19.76 12.84
C GLY A 21 -11.88 20.67 11.74
N GLU A 22 -11.04 21.63 12.12
CA GLU A 22 -10.35 22.50 11.18
C GLU A 22 -9.81 21.67 10.01
N CYS A 23 -10.05 22.13 8.78
CA CYS A 23 -9.58 21.43 7.58
C CYS A 23 -8.06 21.34 7.64
N GLN A 24 -7.53 20.19 8.06
CA GLN A 24 -6.10 19.96 8.12
C GLN A 24 -5.61 19.72 6.70
N TRP A 25 -4.87 20.68 6.16
CA TRP A 25 -4.21 20.53 4.87
C TRP A 25 -3.12 19.45 4.97
N PHE A 26 -3.19 18.45 4.10
CA PHE A 26 -2.14 17.46 3.91
C PHE A 26 -1.03 18.08 3.07
N THR A 27 0.04 18.51 3.75
CA THR A 27 1.27 18.97 3.11
C THR A 27 2.38 17.94 3.33
N SER A 28 3.43 17.96 2.50
CA SER A 28 4.60 17.10 2.70
C SER A 28 5.28 17.28 4.07
N GLY A 29 5.13 18.45 4.70
CA GLY A 29 5.63 18.69 6.06
C GLY A 29 4.73 18.14 7.17
N ARG A 30 3.43 17.94 6.90
CA ARG A 30 2.46 17.40 7.88
C ARG A 30 2.19 15.91 7.70
N MET A 31 2.32 15.41 6.47
CA MET A 31 2.18 14.02 6.08
C MET A 31 3.32 13.67 5.11
N PRO A 32 4.53 13.45 5.63
CA PRO A 32 5.67 13.12 4.78
C PRO A 32 5.48 11.73 4.17
N GLY A 33 5.82 11.60 2.89
CA GLY A 33 6.02 10.30 2.26
C GLY A 33 7.32 9.68 2.79
N VAL A 34 7.24 8.44 3.28
CA VAL A 34 8.40 7.70 3.80
C VAL A 34 8.80 6.65 2.77
N ILE A 35 10.07 6.65 2.38
CA ILE A 35 10.63 5.66 1.44
C ILE A 35 11.65 4.79 2.18
N CYS A 36 11.34 3.49 2.28
CA CYS A 36 12.22 2.49 2.86
C CYS A 36 13.43 2.18 1.97
N LYS A 37 14.52 2.95 2.11
CA LYS A 37 15.74 2.80 1.30
C LYS A 37 16.45 1.44 1.45
N ARG A 38 16.19 0.70 2.53
CA ARG A 38 16.83 -0.59 2.83
C ARG A 38 15.94 -1.80 2.55
N ALA A 39 14.84 -1.59 1.82
CA ALA A 39 14.00 -2.67 1.33
C ALA A 39 14.79 -3.59 0.38
N PRO A 40 14.65 -4.93 0.48
CA PRO A 40 15.02 -5.86 -0.58
C PRO A 40 14.49 -5.36 -1.92
N GLN A 41 15.38 -5.35 -2.92
CA GLN A 41 15.05 -4.91 -4.27
C GLN A 41 14.84 -6.14 -5.16
N GLN A 42 13.86 -6.05 -6.05
CA GLN A 42 13.67 -7.07 -7.09
C GLN A 42 14.92 -7.19 -7.95
N LYS A 43 15.31 -8.43 -8.27
CA LYS A 43 16.39 -8.73 -9.22
C LYS A 43 15.85 -9.14 -10.58
N ASN A 44 14.66 -9.75 -10.61
CA ASN A 44 14.01 -10.19 -11.83
C ASN A 44 13.02 -9.12 -12.32
N ASP A 45 12.80 -9.12 -13.64
CA ASP A 45 11.74 -8.31 -14.22
C ASP A 45 10.37 -8.85 -13.78
N TYR A 46 9.41 -7.92 -13.63
CA TYR A 46 7.99 -8.19 -13.34
C TYR A 46 7.66 -8.76 -11.95
N ASP A 47 8.59 -8.71 -10.99
CA ASP A 47 8.34 -9.18 -9.61
C ASP A 47 7.71 -8.14 -8.69
N CYS A 48 7.69 -6.86 -9.07
CA CYS A 48 7.22 -5.78 -8.22
C CYS A 48 5.80 -6.01 -7.68
N GLY A 49 4.93 -6.63 -8.48
CA GLY A 49 3.58 -7.02 -8.07
C GLY A 49 3.59 -8.08 -6.96
N LEU A 50 4.47 -9.07 -7.03
CA LEU A 50 4.60 -10.11 -6.01
C LEU A 50 5.18 -9.56 -4.70
N PHE A 51 6.20 -8.69 -4.79
CA PHE A 51 6.71 -7.98 -3.61
C PHE A 51 5.60 -7.16 -2.93
N MET A 52 4.76 -6.47 -3.73
CA MET A 52 3.62 -5.71 -3.20
C MET A 52 2.58 -6.61 -2.54
N LEU A 53 2.18 -7.71 -3.19
CA LEU A 53 1.19 -8.66 -2.63
C LEU A 53 1.67 -9.28 -1.32
N HIS A 54 2.94 -9.68 -1.27
CA HIS A 54 3.54 -10.21 -0.04
C HIS A 54 3.54 -9.17 1.09
N ALA A 55 3.92 -7.92 0.79
CA ALA A 55 3.89 -6.85 1.77
C ALA A 55 2.46 -6.62 2.30
N ILE A 56 1.44 -6.59 1.43
CA ILE A 56 0.04 -6.45 1.85
C ILE A 56 -0.38 -7.59 2.77
N GLU A 57 -0.06 -8.83 2.41
CA GLU A 57 -0.38 -10.02 3.23
C GLU A 57 0.30 -9.94 4.60
N LYS A 58 1.55 -9.51 4.66
CA LYS A 58 2.25 -9.29 5.93
C LYS A 58 1.58 -8.19 6.76
N ILE A 59 1.13 -7.08 6.17
CA ILE A 59 0.49 -5.96 6.91
C ILE A 59 -0.84 -6.44 7.49
N ALA A 60 -1.58 -7.22 6.71
CA ALA A 60 -2.87 -7.75 7.14
C ALA A 60 -2.73 -8.72 8.34
N ASN A 61 -1.67 -9.54 8.35
CA ASN A 61 -1.43 -10.53 9.40
C ASN A 61 -0.69 -9.98 10.62
N SER A 62 0.18 -9.01 10.41
CA SER A 62 0.91 -8.29 11.44
C SER A 62 0.92 -6.84 11.02
N PRO A 63 -0.01 -6.01 11.52
CA PRO A 63 0.00 -4.59 11.23
C PRO A 63 1.17 -3.90 11.98
N PRO A 64 1.70 -2.78 11.45
CA PRO A 64 2.72 -2.02 12.16
C PRO A 64 2.16 -1.52 13.50
N PRO A 65 2.94 -1.60 14.59
CA PRO A 65 2.55 -0.97 15.85
C PRO A 65 2.47 0.56 15.66
N PRO A 66 1.81 1.29 16.58
CA PRO A 66 1.95 2.73 16.64
C PRO A 66 3.43 3.12 16.67
N PHE A 67 3.82 4.09 15.83
CA PHE A 67 5.18 4.56 15.70
C PHE A 67 5.25 6.05 16.03
N GLU A 68 6.25 6.45 16.80
CA GLU A 68 6.48 7.84 17.20
C GLU A 68 7.48 8.56 16.28
N SER A 69 8.19 7.82 15.43
CA SER A 69 9.15 8.38 14.47
C SER A 69 9.15 7.62 13.14
N VAL A 70 9.72 8.27 12.11
CA VAL A 70 9.91 7.67 10.79
C VAL A 70 10.89 6.50 10.87
N GLU A 71 11.93 6.59 11.70
CA GLU A 71 12.91 5.53 11.91
C GLU A 71 12.27 4.26 12.46
N ALA A 72 11.39 4.39 13.47
CA ALA A 72 10.66 3.24 14.02
C ALA A 72 9.76 2.56 12.98
N LEU A 73 9.12 3.34 12.11
CA LEU A 73 8.34 2.82 10.98
C LEU A 73 9.24 2.10 9.97
N MET A 74 10.42 2.66 9.67
CA MET A 74 11.38 2.10 8.71
C MET A 74 11.97 0.78 9.21
N ASP A 75 12.33 0.71 10.50
CA ASP A 75 12.90 -0.48 11.12
C ASP A 75 11.94 -1.68 11.03
N TYR A 76 10.65 -1.42 11.25
CA TYR A 76 9.58 -2.40 11.09
C TYR A 76 9.57 -3.04 9.70
N PHE A 77 9.67 -2.21 8.64
CA PHE A 77 9.68 -2.69 7.26
C PHE A 77 10.98 -3.42 6.87
N THR A 78 12.10 -3.15 7.55
CA THR A 78 13.38 -3.83 7.26
C THR A 78 13.58 -5.16 7.97
N ALA A 79 13.10 -5.33 9.20
CA ALA A 79 13.48 -6.48 10.02
C ALA A 79 12.62 -7.73 9.81
N ALA A 80 11.35 -7.58 9.41
CA ALA A 80 10.37 -8.67 9.46
C ALA A 80 9.49 -8.80 8.21
N PHE A 81 9.64 -7.91 7.22
CA PHE A 81 8.51 -7.57 6.37
C PHE A 81 8.67 -7.89 4.89
N LEU A 82 9.87 -7.75 4.37
CA LEU A 82 10.10 -7.82 2.93
C LEU A 82 10.79 -9.14 2.58
N PRO A 83 10.21 -9.92 1.67
CA PRO A 83 10.73 -11.21 1.29
C PRO A 83 12.03 -11.02 0.51
N ASP A 84 12.92 -12.01 0.56
CA ASP A 84 14.04 -12.06 -0.35
C ASP A 84 13.61 -12.54 -1.75
N GLN A 85 14.54 -12.48 -2.70
CA GLN A 85 14.27 -12.86 -4.08
C GLN A 85 13.93 -14.36 -4.24
N ASP A 86 14.44 -15.21 -3.36
CA ASP A 86 14.22 -16.65 -3.42
C ASP A 86 12.80 -16.98 -2.96
N GLU A 87 12.34 -16.33 -1.89
CA GLU A 87 10.96 -16.40 -1.44
C GLU A 87 9.97 -15.91 -2.51
N ILE A 88 10.27 -14.79 -3.16
CA ILE A 88 9.43 -14.27 -4.26
C ILE A 88 9.39 -15.23 -5.44
N SER A 89 10.51 -15.84 -5.79
CA SER A 89 10.57 -16.80 -6.89
C SER A 89 9.70 -18.03 -6.61
N ARG A 90 9.69 -18.52 -5.36
CA ARG A 90 8.79 -19.59 -4.92
C ARG A 90 7.32 -19.16 -4.97
N LEU A 91 7.00 -17.94 -4.51
CA LEU A 91 5.64 -17.41 -4.53
C LEU A 91 5.09 -17.25 -5.94
N ARG A 92 5.94 -16.89 -6.92
CA ARG A 92 5.56 -16.82 -8.34
C ARG A 92 5.08 -18.17 -8.86
N VAL A 93 5.86 -19.22 -8.61
CA VAL A 93 5.53 -20.59 -9.05
C VAL A 93 4.24 -21.05 -8.37
N GLN A 94 4.12 -20.81 -7.07
CA GLN A 94 2.92 -21.18 -6.32
C GLN A 94 1.68 -20.42 -6.81
N LEU A 95 1.78 -19.12 -7.05
CA LEU A 95 0.69 -18.31 -7.59
C LEU A 95 0.22 -18.84 -8.94
N HIS A 96 1.15 -19.15 -9.85
CA HIS A 96 0.81 -19.72 -11.15
C HIS A 96 0.08 -21.07 -10.99
N GLN A 97 0.60 -21.98 -10.18
CA GLN A 97 -0.05 -23.27 -9.91
C GLN A 97 -1.46 -23.11 -9.33
N ASP A 98 -1.65 -22.19 -8.39
CA ASP A 98 -2.95 -21.94 -7.78
C ASP A 98 -3.94 -21.30 -8.75
N LEU A 99 -3.48 -20.42 -9.64
CA LEU A 99 -4.29 -19.84 -10.71
C LEU A 99 -4.72 -20.91 -11.71
N CYS A 100 -3.80 -21.76 -12.18
CA CYS A 100 -4.12 -22.86 -13.10
C CYS A 100 -5.12 -23.84 -12.47
N LYS A 101 -4.92 -24.23 -11.20
CA LYS A 101 -5.88 -25.07 -10.46
C LYS A 101 -7.27 -24.45 -10.37
N ARG A 102 -7.36 -23.14 -10.10
CA ARG A 102 -8.66 -22.44 -10.00
C ARG A 102 -9.35 -22.28 -11.35
N ALA A 103 -8.58 -22.27 -12.44
CA ALA A 103 -9.07 -22.16 -13.79
C ALA A 103 -9.37 -23.53 -14.44
N ASP A 104 -9.16 -24.65 -13.72
CA ASP A 104 -9.18 -26.01 -14.26
C ASP A 104 -8.25 -26.21 -15.47
N ILE A 105 -7.13 -25.48 -15.51
CA ILE A 105 -6.09 -25.59 -16.55
C ILE A 105 -4.95 -26.46 -16.04
N ASN A 106 -4.45 -27.37 -16.86
CA ASN A 106 -3.23 -28.12 -16.57
C ASN A 106 -1.99 -27.24 -16.89
N PRO A 107 -1.19 -26.82 -15.90
CA PRO A 107 -0.07 -25.90 -16.12
C PRO A 107 1.04 -26.48 -17.03
N GLU A 108 1.10 -27.79 -17.23
CA GLU A 108 2.10 -28.43 -18.10
C GLU A 108 1.78 -28.32 -19.61
N GLU A 109 0.56 -27.93 -19.98
CA GLU A 109 0.15 -27.79 -21.40
C GLU A 109 0.48 -26.41 -22.00
N GLU A 110 0.75 -25.38 -21.18
CA GLU A 110 1.04 -24.02 -21.67
C GLU A 110 2.51 -23.81 -22.10
N VAL A 111 3.44 -24.70 -21.76
CA VAL A 111 4.89 -24.52 -22.03
C VAL A 111 5.28 -24.89 -23.48
N THR A 112 4.32 -25.23 -24.35
CA THR A 112 4.59 -25.64 -25.75
C THR A 112 4.21 -24.62 -26.84
N GLN A 113 3.95 -23.36 -26.49
CA GLN A 113 3.70 -22.30 -27.50
C GLN A 113 4.89 -21.35 -27.70
#